data_AF-A0A0M3JAZ7-F1
#
_entry.id   AF-A0A0M3JAZ7-F1
#
_cell.length_a   1.000
_cell.length_b   1.000
_cell.length_c   1.000
_cell.angle_alpha   90.00
_cell.angle_beta   90.00
_cell.angle_gamma   90.00
#
_symmetry.space_group_name_H-M   'P 1'
#
loop_
_entity.id
_entity.type
_entity.pdbx_description
1 polymer ?
#
loop_
_entity_poly.entity_id
_entity_poly.type
_entity_poly.pdbx_seq_one_letter_code
_entity_poly.pdbx_strand_id
1 'polypeptide(L)'
;MNFSRYLSSFWNYIELAITVCALASLYLYFLRQIGINKVVAEFAATNGNSYIRLDHQRDLQISFIQLLSAVVFLTCMKLNNVLRFNRRIGLFTKTLSRAAPTILVFEGVFWLVTLAFDLALFIDLSPRLSAYQSLFTGFKTSIVSLLGRLQATEVQAVSQFGNYFDVIILLILSVHPIENQMTQ
;
A
#
# COMPACT_ATOMS: atom_id res chain seq x y z
N MET A 1 22.04 3.43 -28.87
CA MET A 1 20.71 2.93 -28.46
C MET A 1 20.20 3.86 -27.36
N ASN A 2 19.27 4.77 -27.69
CA ASN A 2 18.94 5.90 -26.81
C ASN A 2 18.09 5.44 -25.61
N PHE A 3 18.71 5.31 -24.44
CA PHE A 3 18.07 4.97 -23.16
C PHE A 3 16.85 5.86 -22.85
N SER A 4 16.91 7.12 -23.28
CA SER A 4 15.80 8.09 -23.20
C SER A 4 14.51 7.64 -23.90
N ARG A 5 14.57 6.91 -25.02
CA ARG A 5 13.36 6.37 -25.69
C ARG A 5 12.79 5.15 -24.96
N TYR A 6 13.62 4.37 -24.28
CA TYR A 6 13.17 3.24 -23.47
C TYR A 6 12.37 3.73 -22.25
N LEU A 7 12.74 4.86 -21.65
CA LEU A 7 12.01 5.45 -20.52
C LEU A 7 10.71 6.20 -20.89
N SER A 8 10.26 6.19 -22.16
CA SER A 8 9.04 6.91 -22.54
C SER A 8 7.75 6.10 -22.38
N SER A 9 7.84 4.78 -22.19
CA SER A 9 6.67 3.88 -22.13
C SER A 9 6.43 3.41 -20.70
N PHE A 10 5.19 3.53 -20.22
CA PHE A 10 4.75 3.00 -18.92
C PHE A 10 5.17 1.53 -18.70
N TRP A 11 5.09 0.71 -19.76
CA TRP A 11 5.44 -0.70 -19.67
C TRP A 11 6.93 -0.97 -19.48
N ASN A 12 7.78 -0.07 -19.98
CA ASN A 12 9.23 -0.18 -19.80
C ASN A 12 9.64 0.18 -18.36
N TYR A 13 8.90 1.07 -17.69
CA TYR A 13 9.07 1.30 -16.26
C TYR A 13 8.72 0.09 -15.42
N ILE A 14 7.61 -0.60 -15.75
CA ILE A 14 7.23 -1.86 -15.07
C ILE A 14 8.30 -2.93 -15.28
N GLU A 15 8.85 -3.05 -16.50
CA GLU A 15 9.96 -3.97 -16.79
C GLU A 15 11.18 -3.69 -15.93
N LEU A 16 11.61 -2.43 -15.88
CA LEU A 16 12.74 -2.01 -15.07
C LEU A 16 12.48 -2.28 -13.58
N ALA A 17 11.28 -1.98 -13.07
CA ALA A 17 10.90 -2.26 -11.69
C ALA A 17 10.95 -3.76 -11.36
N ILE A 18 10.46 -4.62 -12.27
CA ILE A 18 10.55 -6.08 -12.11
C ILE A 18 12.02 -6.51 -12.05
N THR A 19 12.87 -6.02 -12.96
CA THR A 19 14.30 -6.38 -12.97
C THR A 19 15.01 -5.94 -11.70
N VAL A 20 14.78 -4.70 -11.23
CA VAL A 20 15.39 -4.19 -9.99
C VAL A 20 14.93 -4.99 -8.78
N CYS A 21 13.62 -5.22 -8.63
CA CYS A 21 13.08 -6.00 -7.52
C CYS A 21 13.53 -7.47 -7.56
N ALA A 22 13.70 -8.06 -8.75
CA ALA A 22 14.21 -9.43 -8.90
C ALA A 22 15.70 -9.54 -8.55
N LEU A 23 16.53 -8.56 -8.92
CA LEU A 23 17.93 -8.51 -8.50
C LEU A 23 18.05 -8.32 -6.98
N ALA A 24 17.22 -7.44 -6.41
CA ALA A 24 17.18 -7.22 -4.97
C ALA A 24 16.71 -8.48 -4.21
N SER A 25 15.71 -9.20 -4.72
CA SER A 25 15.24 -10.45 -4.10
C SER A 25 16.28 -11.57 -4.20
N LEU A 26 17.02 -11.65 -5.31
CA LEU A 26 18.16 -12.56 -5.47
C LEU A 26 19.28 -12.24 -4.47
N TYR A 27 19.60 -10.96 -4.28
CA TYR A 27 20.58 -10.54 -3.27
C TYR A 27 20.16 -10.94 -1.85
N LEU A 28 18.90 -10.67 -1.47
CA LEU A 28 18.36 -11.08 -0.17
C LEU A 28 18.33 -12.61 0.00
N TYR A 29 18.10 -13.36 -1.08
CA TYR A 29 18.16 -14.82 -1.05
C TYR A 29 19.53 -15.33 -0.59
N PHE A 30 20.62 -14.78 -1.16
CA PHE A 30 21.97 -15.15 -0.75
C PHE A 30 22.28 -14.74 0.69
N LEU A 31 21.91 -13.52 1.10
CA LEU A 31 22.09 -13.07 2.49
C LEU A 31 21.37 -13.98 3.49
N ARG A 32 20.12 -14.34 3.18
CA ARG A 32 19.35 -15.28 3.99
C ARG A 32 20.02 -16.65 4.06
N GLN A 33 20.51 -17.17 2.93
CA GLN A 33 21.16 -18.48 2.90
C GLN A 33 22.43 -18.50 3.75
N ILE A 34 23.25 -17.46 3.67
CA ILE A 34 24.45 -17.30 4.50
C ILE A 34 24.06 -17.20 5.98
N GLY A 35 23.03 -16.42 6.30
CA GLY A 35 22.52 -16.25 7.67
C GLY A 35 22.05 -17.56 8.29
N ILE A 36 21.24 -18.34 7.55
CA ILE A 36 20.76 -19.66 8.01
C ILE A 36 21.93 -20.62 8.20
N ASN A 37 22.87 -20.69 7.25
CA ASN A 37 24.01 -21.60 7.35
C ASN A 37 24.88 -21.30 8.58
N LYS A 38 25.06 -20.02 8.95
CA LYS A 38 25.78 -19.62 10.17
C LYS A 38 25.07 -20.10 11.43
N VAL A 39 23.77 -19.90 11.51
CA VAL A 39 22.94 -20.34 12.65
C VAL A 39 22.96 -21.86 12.79
N VAL A 40 22.84 -22.60 11.69
CA VAL A 40 22.89 -24.06 11.70
C VAL A 40 24.27 -24.56 12.14
N ALA A 41 25.35 -23.91 11.71
CA ALA A 41 26.71 -24.26 12.15
C ALA A 41 26.92 -24.01 13.65
N GLU A 42 26.42 -22.89 14.18
CA GLU A 42 26.47 -22.58 15.61
C GLU A 42 25.63 -23.55 16.46
N PHE A 43 24.46 -23.95 15.95
CA PHE A 43 23.61 -24.95 16.56
C PHE A 43 24.29 -26.33 16.63
N ALA A 44 24.93 -26.73 15.53
CA ALA A 44 25.71 -27.97 15.46
C ALA A 44 26.91 -27.95 16.41
N ALA A 45 27.64 -26.82 16.49
CA ALA A 45 28.78 -26.67 17.39
C ALA A 45 28.40 -26.76 18.88
N THR A 46 27.17 -26.36 19.22
CA THR A 46 26.69 -26.35 20.61
C THR A 46 25.86 -27.59 20.97
N ASN A 47 25.80 -28.61 20.09
CA ASN A 47 24.95 -29.80 20.23
C ASN A 47 23.49 -29.47 20.62
N GLY A 48 22.97 -28.33 20.15
CA GLY A 48 21.62 -27.85 20.46
C GLY A 48 21.37 -27.40 21.90
N ASN A 49 22.40 -27.27 22.74
CA ASN A 49 22.24 -26.94 24.16
C ASN A 49 22.26 -25.42 24.46
N SER A 50 22.40 -24.57 23.43
CA SER A 50 22.38 -23.11 23.55
C SER A 50 21.23 -22.50 22.77
N TYR A 51 20.61 -21.48 23.36
CA TYR A 51 19.54 -20.71 22.74
C TYR A 51 20.12 -19.74 21.70
N ILE A 52 19.73 -19.92 20.43
CA ILE A 52 20.15 -19.06 19.33
C ILE A 52 19.01 -18.14 18.93
N ARG A 53 19.27 -16.84 18.92
CA ARG A 53 18.29 -15.82 18.53
C ARG A 53 18.12 -15.78 17.02
N LEU A 54 16.89 -16.04 16.55
CA LEU A 54 16.55 -16.08 15.11
C LEU A 54 15.91 -14.80 14.58
N ASP A 55 15.82 -13.74 15.40
CA ASP A 55 15.15 -12.48 15.04
C ASP A 55 15.68 -11.92 13.72
N HIS A 56 17.00 -11.87 13.57
CA HIS A 56 17.63 -11.37 12.34
C HIS A 56 17.32 -12.23 11.11
N GLN A 57 17.26 -13.57 11.27
CA GLN A 57 16.93 -14.47 10.17
C GLN A 57 15.47 -14.35 9.76
N ARG A 58 14.58 -14.16 10.74
CA ARG A 58 13.17 -13.89 10.51
C ARG A 58 12.98 -12.59 9.74
N ASP A 59 13.65 -11.52 10.15
CA ASP A 59 13.52 -10.22 9.50
C ASP A 59 14.02 -10.26 8.05
N LEU A 60 15.16 -10.92 7.78
CA LEU A 60 15.65 -11.17 6.42
C LEU A 60 14.65 -11.97 5.56
N GLN A 61 14.01 -12.99 6.16
CA GLN A 61 12.99 -13.80 5.47
C GLN A 61 11.74 -12.97 5.15
N ILE A 62 11.28 -12.11 6.07
CA ILE A 62 10.15 -11.21 5.83
C ILE A 62 10.47 -10.25 4.69
N SER A 63 11.64 -9.61 4.70
CA SER A 63 12.05 -8.71 3.62
C SER A 63 12.17 -9.42 2.27
N PHE A 64 12.69 -10.66 2.25
CA PHE A 64 12.73 -11.48 1.04
C PHE A 64 11.33 -11.77 0.48
N ILE A 65 10.39 -12.21 1.34
CA ILE A 65 9.02 -12.50 0.93
C ILE A 65 8.32 -11.23 0.41
N GLN A 66 8.53 -10.08 1.05
CA GLN A 66 7.98 -8.80 0.61
C GLN A 66 8.46 -8.44 -0.81
N LEU A 67 9.77 -8.49 -1.07
CA LEU A 67 10.29 -8.22 -2.42
C LEU A 67 9.83 -9.25 -3.46
N LEU A 68 9.80 -10.54 -3.09
CA LEU A 68 9.32 -11.59 -3.99
C LEU A 68 7.84 -11.39 -4.34
N SER A 69 7.01 -11.04 -3.36
CA SER A 69 5.59 -10.75 -3.58
C SER A 69 5.39 -9.55 -4.51
N ALA A 70 6.22 -8.51 -4.38
CA ALA A 70 6.22 -7.36 -5.29
C ALA A 70 6.60 -7.76 -6.73
N VAL A 71 7.61 -8.62 -6.91
CA VAL A 71 8.00 -9.14 -8.24
C VAL A 71 6.85 -9.91 -8.88
N VAL A 72 6.20 -10.81 -8.12
CA VAL A 72 5.05 -11.59 -8.60
C VAL A 72 3.90 -10.67 -8.99
N PHE A 73 3.56 -9.70 -8.14
CA PHE A 73 2.50 -8.72 -8.39
C PHE A 73 2.77 -7.90 -9.67
N LEU A 74 3.97 -7.35 -9.83
CA LEU A 74 4.35 -6.60 -11.03
C LEU A 74 4.36 -7.48 -12.28
N THR A 75 4.76 -8.73 -12.16
CA THR A 75 4.69 -9.72 -13.26
C THR A 75 3.24 -10.00 -13.64
N CYS A 76 2.33 -10.13 -12.69
CA CYS A 76 0.88 -10.21 -12.94
C CYS A 76 0.35 -8.94 -13.63
N MET A 77 0.79 -7.75 -13.23
CA MET A 77 0.45 -6.51 -13.95
C MET A 77 0.92 -6.56 -15.41
N LYS A 78 2.14 -7.04 -15.66
CA LYS A 78 2.67 -7.20 -17.03
C LYS A 78 1.92 -8.26 -17.83
N LEU A 79 1.38 -9.30 -17.19
CA LEU A 79 0.50 -10.27 -17.85
C LEU A 79 -0.73 -9.59 -18.46
N ASN A 80 -1.34 -8.61 -17.78
CA ASN A 80 -2.46 -7.83 -18.34
C ASN A 80 -2.08 -7.12 -19.66
N ASN A 81 -0.82 -6.69 -19.81
CA ASN A 81 -0.33 -6.11 -21.06
C ASN A 81 -0.28 -7.14 -22.19
N VAL A 82 0.15 -8.37 -21.90
CA VAL A 82 0.18 -9.45 -22.89
C VAL A 82 -1.25 -9.82 -23.30
N LEU A 83 -2.20 -9.83 -22.36
CA LEU A 83 -3.60 -10.15 -22.64
C LEU A 83 -4.33 -9.12 -23.52
N ARG A 84 -3.75 -7.93 -23.75
CA ARG A 84 -4.35 -6.89 -24.61
C ARG A 84 -4.50 -7.30 -26.07
N PHE A 85 -3.88 -8.41 -26.50
CA PHE A 85 -4.11 -9.01 -27.82
C PHE A 85 -5.57 -9.45 -28.03
N ASN A 86 -6.31 -9.70 -26.94
CA ASN A 86 -7.76 -9.90 -27.03
C ASN A 86 -8.46 -8.55 -27.27
N ARG A 87 -9.27 -8.46 -28.35
CA ARG A 87 -9.99 -7.24 -28.75
C ARG A 87 -10.79 -6.61 -27.59
N ARG A 88 -11.41 -7.41 -26.71
CA ARG A 88 -12.19 -6.89 -25.57
C ARG A 88 -11.29 -6.23 -24.52
N ILE A 89 -10.18 -6.88 -24.16
CA ILE A 89 -9.23 -6.40 -23.15
C ILE A 89 -8.43 -5.20 -23.68
N GLY A 90 -8.06 -5.24 -24.96
CA GLY A 90 -7.39 -4.13 -25.64
C GLY A 90 -8.25 -2.88 -25.73
N LEU A 91 -9.58 -3.02 -25.90
CA LEU A 91 -10.51 -1.88 -25.86
C LEU A 91 -10.55 -1.23 -24.47
N PHE A 92 -10.69 -2.03 -23.41
CA PHE A 92 -10.67 -1.54 -22.02
C PHE A 92 -9.37 -0.80 -21.68
N THR A 93 -8.23 -1.35 -22.10
CA THR A 93 -6.91 -0.72 -21.89
C THR A 93 -6.82 0.63 -22.59
N LYS A 94 -7.39 0.76 -23.80
CA LYS A 94 -7.42 2.02 -24.56
C LYS A 94 -8.35 3.06 -23.93
N THR A 95 -9.53 2.66 -23.47
CA THR A 95 -10.46 3.59 -22.79
C THR A 95 -9.88 4.06 -21.47
N LEU A 96 -9.26 3.16 -20.69
CA LEU A 96 -8.59 3.48 -19.44
C LEU A 96 -7.39 4.41 -19.67
N SER A 97 -6.54 4.10 -20.66
CA SER A 97 -5.39 4.96 -21.01
C SER A 97 -5.82 6.36 -21.47
N ARG A 98 -6.97 6.47 -22.14
CA ARG A 98 -7.55 7.77 -22.54
C ARG A 98 -8.17 8.53 -21.37
N ALA A 99 -8.75 7.84 -20.40
CA ALA A 99 -9.35 8.45 -19.20
C ALA A 99 -8.33 8.77 -18.11
N ALA A 100 -7.17 8.09 -18.10
CA ALA A 100 -6.10 8.24 -17.12
C ALA A 100 -5.70 9.70 -16.81
N PRO A 101 -5.44 10.60 -17.78
CA PRO A 101 -5.05 11.97 -17.45
C PRO A 101 -6.15 12.72 -16.69
N THR A 102 -7.42 12.51 -17.05
CA THR A 102 -8.55 13.13 -16.35
C THR A 102 -8.70 12.56 -14.93
N ILE A 103 -8.54 11.24 -14.78
CA ILE A 103 -8.57 10.57 -13.48
C ILE A 103 -7.45 11.10 -12.58
N LEU A 104 -6.23 11.25 -13.10
CA LEU A 104 -5.08 11.74 -12.33
C LEU A 104 -5.27 13.19 -11.83
N VAL A 105 -5.88 14.07 -12.64
CA VAL A 105 -6.18 15.44 -12.19
C VAL A 105 -7.23 15.43 -11.08
N PHE A 106 -8.28 14.61 -11.24
CA PHE A 106 -9.29 14.42 -10.18
C PHE A 106 -8.67 13.84 -8.91
N GLU A 107 -7.81 12.82 -9.05
CA GLU A 107 -7.09 12.19 -7.95
C GLU A 107 -6.21 13.19 -7.20
N GLY A 108 -5.55 14.12 -7.89
CA GLY A 108 -4.75 15.18 -7.27
C GLY A 108 -5.58 16.11 -6.37
N VAL A 109 -6.77 16.53 -6.84
CA VAL A 109 -7.68 17.36 -6.04
C VAL A 109 -8.26 16.56 -4.87
N PHE A 110 -8.62 15.30 -5.11
CA PHE A 110 -9.12 14.38 -4.09
C PHE A 110 -8.10 14.21 -2.96
N TRP A 111 -6.84 13.90 -3.27
CA TRP A 111 -5.80 13.73 -2.27
C TRP A 111 -5.49 15.02 -1.52
N LEU A 112 -5.50 16.17 -2.19
CA LEU A 112 -5.29 17.47 -1.55
C LEU A 112 -6.36 17.73 -0.48
N VAL A 113 -7.64 17.51 -0.81
CA VAL A 113 -8.76 17.70 0.10
C VAL A 113 -8.68 16.70 1.26
N THR A 114 -8.50 15.41 0.97
CA THR A 114 -8.41 14.36 2.00
C THR A 114 -7.25 14.61 2.96
N LEU A 115 -6.06 14.97 2.45
CA LEU A 115 -4.91 15.25 3.31
C LEU A 115 -5.10 16.51 4.17
N ALA A 116 -5.77 17.55 3.66
CA ALA A 116 -6.07 18.75 4.44
C ALA A 116 -6.97 18.41 5.65
N PHE A 117 -7.96 17.54 5.44
CA PHE A 117 -8.82 17.05 6.51
C PHE A 117 -8.09 16.10 7.47
N ASP A 118 -7.27 15.19 6.97
CA ASP A 118 -6.45 14.29 7.80
C ASP A 118 -5.49 15.07 8.71
N LEU A 119 -4.93 16.19 8.21
CA LEU A 119 -4.09 17.10 8.99
C LEU A 119 -4.88 17.80 10.11
N ALA A 120 -6.11 18.23 9.82
CA ALA A 120 -6.97 18.85 10.83
C ALA A 120 -7.35 17.85 11.94
N LEU A 121 -7.74 16.63 11.57
CA LEU A 121 -8.03 15.55 12.53
C LEU A 121 -6.79 15.11 13.30
N PHE A 122 -5.63 15.07 12.64
CA PHE A 122 -4.37 14.78 13.32
C PHE A 122 -4.09 15.79 14.44
N ILE A 123 -4.23 17.09 14.18
CA ILE A 123 -3.97 18.12 15.20
C ILE A 123 -4.95 18.00 16.38
N ASP A 124 -6.23 17.72 16.13
CA ASP A 124 -7.26 17.62 17.18
C ASP A 124 -7.19 16.30 17.98
N LEU A 125 -6.99 15.17 17.29
CA LEU A 125 -7.11 13.82 17.87
C LEU A 125 -5.78 13.13 18.18
N SER A 126 -4.63 13.60 17.67
CA SER A 126 -3.32 12.98 17.93
C SER A 126 -3.02 12.68 19.40
N PRO A 127 -3.29 13.58 20.37
CA PRO A 127 -3.02 13.28 21.78
C PRO A 127 -4.02 12.32 22.43
N ARG A 128 -5.14 11.98 21.78
CA ARG A 128 -6.28 11.28 22.39
C ARG A 128 -6.62 9.95 21.75
N LEU A 129 -6.36 9.76 20.45
CA LEU A 129 -6.63 8.52 19.71
C LEU A 129 -5.37 7.95 19.07
N SER A 130 -5.13 6.65 19.27
CA SER A 130 -4.05 5.91 18.59
C SER A 130 -4.24 5.88 17.06
N ALA A 131 -5.49 5.92 16.59
CA ALA A 131 -5.84 5.98 15.17
C ALA A 131 -5.33 7.26 14.46
N TYR A 132 -5.04 8.32 15.21
CA TYR A 132 -4.59 9.62 14.68
C TYR A 132 -3.21 10.03 15.23
N GLN A 133 -2.44 9.10 15.80
CA GLN A 133 -1.10 9.39 16.33
C GLN A 133 -0.06 9.74 15.27
N SER A 134 -0.27 9.33 14.02
CA SER A 134 0.59 9.68 12.89
C SER A 134 -0.26 10.04 11.68
N LEU A 135 0.23 10.91 10.81
CA LEU A 135 -0.45 11.27 9.57
C LEU A 135 -0.73 10.03 8.69
N PHE A 136 0.18 9.06 8.69
CA PHE A 136 -0.01 7.82 7.94
C PHE A 136 -1.09 6.92 8.54
N THR A 137 -1.24 6.91 9.87
CA THR A 137 -2.34 6.21 10.53
C THR A 137 -3.66 6.93 10.27
N GLY A 138 -3.71 8.27 10.36
CA GLY A 138 -4.90 9.06 10.05
C GLY A 138 -5.39 8.84 8.62
N PHE A 139 -4.47 8.87 7.65
CA PHE A 139 -4.76 8.54 6.26
C PHE A 139 -5.35 7.14 6.06
N LYS A 140 -4.78 6.13 6.74
CA LYS A 140 -5.33 4.77 6.72
C LYS A 140 -6.75 4.77 7.27
N THR A 141 -6.98 5.48 8.37
CA THR A 141 -8.30 5.61 8.98
C THR A 141 -9.30 6.25 8.01
N SER A 142 -8.90 7.27 7.24
CA SER A 142 -9.77 7.90 6.24
C SER A 142 -10.10 6.97 5.06
N ILE A 143 -9.16 6.13 4.62
CA ILE A 143 -9.45 5.08 3.63
C ILE A 143 -10.38 4.00 4.21
N VAL A 144 -10.17 3.61 5.47
CA VAL A 144 -11.03 2.65 6.17
C VAL A 144 -12.44 3.22 6.38
N SER A 145 -12.55 4.52 6.63
CA SER A 145 -13.81 5.26 6.68
C SER A 145 -14.53 5.24 5.32
N LEU A 146 -13.80 5.44 4.21
CA LEU A 146 -14.32 5.29 2.85
C LEU A 146 -14.87 3.88 2.56
N LEU A 147 -14.26 2.84 3.15
CA LEU A 147 -14.71 1.45 3.05
C LEU A 147 -15.95 1.14 3.92
N GLY A 148 -16.50 2.13 4.63
CA GLY A 148 -17.70 2.00 5.47
C GLY A 148 -17.43 1.40 6.85
N ARG A 149 -16.15 1.24 7.25
CA ARG A 149 -15.80 0.83 8.61
C ARG A 149 -15.67 2.08 9.48
N LEU A 150 -16.79 2.48 10.07
CA LEU A 150 -16.91 3.69 10.86
C LEU A 150 -16.26 3.50 12.25
N GLN A 151 -15.23 4.28 12.55
CA GLN A 151 -14.75 4.54 13.91
C GLN A 151 -15.36 5.82 14.51
N ALA A 152 -16.41 6.37 13.88
CA ALA A 152 -17.03 7.63 14.25
C ALA A 152 -17.54 7.65 15.71
N THR A 153 -17.91 6.50 16.27
CA THR A 153 -18.30 6.36 17.69
C THR A 153 -17.15 6.64 18.65
N GLU A 154 -15.92 6.24 18.30
CA GLU A 154 -14.72 6.51 19.09
C GLU A 154 -14.31 7.99 18.98
N VAL A 155 -14.49 8.60 17.81
CA VAL A 155 -14.24 10.02 17.56
C VAL A 155 -15.25 10.90 18.32
N GLN A 156 -16.54 10.55 18.27
CA GLN A 156 -17.61 11.26 18.97
C GLN A 156 -17.45 11.25 20.50
N ALA A 157 -16.92 10.16 21.07
CA ALA A 157 -16.69 10.04 22.50
C ALA A 157 -15.60 11.00 23.01
N VAL A 158 -14.74 11.51 22.12
CA VAL A 158 -13.55 12.27 22.49
C VAL A 158 -13.66 13.76 22.14
N SER A 159 -14.21 14.10 20.97
CA SER A 159 -14.33 15.48 20.50
C SER A 159 -15.60 15.66 19.66
N GLN A 160 -16.46 16.61 20.05
CA GLN A 160 -17.61 17.00 19.22
C GLN A 160 -17.14 17.66 17.92
N PHE A 161 -16.03 18.40 17.95
CA PHE A 161 -15.45 19.06 16.78
C PHE A 161 -14.90 18.04 15.78
N GLY A 162 -14.09 17.08 16.23
CA GLY A 162 -13.57 16.00 15.39
C GLY A 162 -14.68 15.18 14.72
N ASN A 163 -15.79 14.96 15.41
CA ASN A 163 -16.95 14.27 14.84
C ASN A 163 -17.58 15.03 13.65
N TYR A 164 -17.71 16.36 13.74
CA TYR A 164 -18.20 17.14 12.59
C TYR A 164 -17.27 17.00 11.38
N PHE A 165 -15.95 17.03 11.59
CA PHE A 165 -14.98 16.86 10.51
C PHE A 165 -15.03 15.46 9.90
N ASP A 166 -15.14 14.42 10.72
CA ASP A 166 -15.25 13.03 10.26
C ASP A 166 -16.54 12.79 9.47
N VAL A 167 -17.67 13.36 9.91
CA VAL A 167 -18.94 13.31 9.16
C VAL A 167 -18.87 14.11 7.85
N ILE A 168 -18.22 15.28 7.85
CA ILE A 168 -18.02 16.08 6.64
C ILE A 168 -17.14 15.31 5.64
N ILE A 169 -16.06 14.69 6.10
CA ILE A 169 -15.19 13.87 5.23
C ILE A 169 -16.00 12.72 4.64
N LEU A 170 -16.82 12.04 5.44
CA LEU A 170 -17.67 10.94 4.97
C LEU A 170 -18.66 11.41 3.92
N LEU A 171 -19.28 12.58 4.10
CA LEU A 171 -20.25 13.14 3.17
C LEU A 171 -19.60 13.59 1.85
N ILE A 172 -18.40 14.15 1.91
CA ILE A 172 -17.62 14.54 0.72
C ILE A 172 -17.14 13.29 -0.05
N LEU A 173 -16.74 12.24 0.68
CA LEU A 173 -16.15 11.03 0.12
C LEU A 173 -17.19 9.99 -0.35
N SER A 174 -18.36 9.93 0.28
CA SER A 174 -19.47 9.05 -0.11
C SER A 174 -20.46 9.78 -1.02
N VAL A 175 -20.36 9.55 -2.33
CA VAL A 175 -21.32 10.02 -3.36
C VAL A 175 -22.60 9.16 -3.40
N HIS A 176 -22.99 8.49 -2.30
CA HIS A 176 -24.27 7.76 -2.21
C HIS A 176 -25.03 8.15 -0.93
N PRO A 177 -26.37 8.37 -0.99
CA PRO A 177 -27.10 9.02 0.07
C PRO A 177 -27.23 8.13 1.31
N ILE A 178 -27.18 8.81 2.44
CA ILE A 178 -27.32 8.32 3.82
C ILE A 178 -28.79 7.91 4.09
N GLU A 179 -29.39 7.06 3.26
CA GLU A 179 -30.81 6.70 3.40
C GLU A 179 -31.05 5.29 3.96
N ASN A 180 -30.02 4.45 4.10
CA ASN A 180 -30.21 3.04 4.47
C ASN A 180 -29.56 2.57 5.78
N GLN A 181 -29.24 3.48 6.71
CA GLN A 181 -28.69 3.11 8.03
C GLN A 181 -29.53 3.62 9.22
N MET A 182 -30.72 4.19 8.98
CA MET A 182 -31.66 4.58 10.06
C MET A 182 -32.79 3.56 10.31
N THR A 183 -32.72 2.39 9.70
CA THR A 183 -33.66 1.29 9.98
C THR A 183 -32.90 -0.02 10.13
N GLN A 184 -32.16 -0.19 11.22
CA GLN A 184 -32.08 -1.43 12.03
C GLN A 184 -31.64 -1.09 13.45
#